data_AF-A0A522ETL0-F1
#
_entry.id   AF-A0A522ETL0-F1
#
_cell.length_a   1.000
_cell.length_b   1.000
_cell.length_c   1.000
_cell.angle_alpha   90.00
_cell.angle_beta   90.00
_cell.angle_gamma   90.00
#
_symmetry.space_group_name_H-M   'P 1'
#
loop_
_entity.id
_entity.type
_entity.pdbx_description
1 polymer ?
#
loop_
_entity_poly.entity_id
_entity_poly.type
_entity_poly.pdbx_seq_one_letter_code
_entity_poly.pdbx_strand_id
1 'polypeptide(L)'
;MLPADTDGLYDIADIQTSSSDAAILKISSFFHQSIPTNRFAQIQVSDGSGTYRNLILQPSGGNVGIGTITPGAKLDVQGAVKIVDGTQGDNKVLTSDVSGNASWQTLVPSGTILIYAGATVPTGYLLCDGSQVSRTTYANLYSALGDAWGNGDGSTTFHIPDMRGVFPRGVSAASTNDPDKTTRTASNSGGNTGNNVGSFQADQLKNSGTFLRGGGGMMGAPGGAGDLGAGSITFGGNETRPKNVYVNYIIKY
;
A
#
# COMPACT_ATOMS: atom_id res chain seq x y z
N MET A 1 3.32 69.19 -12.50
CA MET A 1 2.14 68.48 -13.04
C MET A 1 2.69 67.56 -14.11
N LEU A 2 2.76 66.25 -13.85
CA LEU A 2 3.24 65.29 -14.85
C LEU A 2 2.15 65.10 -15.93
N PRO A 3 2.51 64.91 -17.21
CA PRO A 3 1.52 64.74 -18.28
C PRO A 3 0.71 63.45 -18.07
N ALA A 4 -0.56 63.48 -18.45
CA ALA A 4 -1.38 62.27 -18.58
C ALA A 4 -0.82 61.39 -19.71
N ASP A 5 -0.95 60.06 -19.57
CA ASP A 5 -0.51 59.11 -20.59
C ASP A 5 -1.28 59.30 -21.91
N THR A 6 -0.66 58.88 -23.02
CA THR A 6 -1.13 59.12 -24.39
C THR A 6 -1.38 57.85 -25.19
N ASP A 7 -1.38 56.66 -24.58
CA ASP A 7 -1.44 55.40 -25.34
C ASP A 7 -2.82 54.74 -25.41
N GLY A 8 -3.83 55.30 -24.73
CA GLY A 8 -5.22 54.89 -24.87
C GLY A 8 -5.53 53.51 -24.29
N LEU A 9 -4.62 52.96 -23.48
CA LEU A 9 -4.89 51.83 -22.61
C LEU A 9 -5.48 52.37 -21.30
N TYR A 10 -6.56 51.75 -20.81
CA TYR A 10 -7.07 52.07 -19.48
C TYR A 10 -6.04 51.60 -18.45
N ASP A 11 -5.21 52.52 -17.94
CA ASP A 11 -4.33 52.24 -16.81
C ASP A 11 -5.18 52.08 -15.54
N ILE A 12 -5.30 50.85 -15.02
CA ILE A 12 -6.20 50.57 -13.89
C ILE A 12 -5.52 50.89 -12.54
N ALA A 13 -4.19 51.04 -12.47
CA ALA A 13 -3.47 51.65 -11.34
C ALA A 13 -1.95 51.63 -11.57
N ASP A 14 -1.31 52.80 -11.61
CA ASP A 14 0.12 52.91 -11.32
C ASP A 14 0.35 52.60 -9.83
N ILE A 15 0.69 51.34 -9.51
CA ILE A 15 1.08 50.92 -8.17
C ILE A 15 2.53 51.35 -7.96
N GLN A 16 2.74 52.63 -7.63
CA GLN A 16 4.07 53.11 -7.26
C GLN A 16 4.45 52.60 -5.88
N THR A 17 5.68 52.08 -5.77
CA THR A 17 6.36 51.97 -4.49
C THR A 17 7.70 52.66 -4.49
N SER A 18 7.99 53.29 -3.36
CA SER A 18 9.32 53.81 -3.07
C SER A 18 10.28 52.63 -2.90
N SER A 19 11.57 52.87 -3.16
CA SER A 19 12.63 51.87 -3.28
C SER A 19 12.93 51.03 -2.02
N SER A 20 12.12 51.15 -0.97
CA SER A 20 12.27 50.46 0.32
C SER A 20 10.99 49.84 0.88
N ASP A 21 9.83 50.01 0.25
CA ASP A 21 8.54 49.51 0.79
C ASP A 21 7.89 48.47 -0.11
N ALA A 22 7.21 47.49 0.51
CA ALA A 22 6.43 46.49 -0.22
C ALA A 22 5.23 47.13 -0.91
N ALA A 23 5.09 46.91 -2.22
CA ALA A 23 3.91 47.31 -2.99
C ALA A 23 2.75 46.40 -2.65
N ILE A 24 1.88 46.84 -1.74
CA ILE A 24 0.69 46.06 -1.40
C ILE A 24 -0.48 46.54 -2.25
N LEU A 25 -0.84 45.77 -3.27
CA LEU A 25 -2.13 45.90 -3.94
C LEU A 25 -3.23 45.37 -3.01
N LYS A 26 -3.86 46.26 -2.25
CA LYS A 26 -5.02 45.92 -1.41
C LYS A 26 -6.31 46.16 -2.18
N ILE A 27 -7.04 45.09 -2.50
CA ILE A 27 -8.40 45.19 -3.04
C ILE A 27 -9.37 45.05 -1.85
N SER A 28 -9.87 46.19 -1.36
CA SER A 28 -10.62 46.28 -0.10
C SER A 28 -12.10 45.85 -0.22
N SER A 29 -12.66 45.77 -1.43
CA SER A 29 -14.06 45.33 -1.63
C SER A 29 -14.31 44.80 -3.04
N PHE A 30 -15.06 43.71 -3.15
CA PHE A 30 -15.54 43.14 -4.42
C PHE A 30 -17.04 43.43 -4.58
N PHE A 31 -17.44 44.09 -5.67
CA PHE A 31 -18.85 44.19 -6.06
C PHE A 31 -19.16 43.15 -7.13
N HIS A 32 -19.70 41.99 -6.73
CA HIS A 32 -20.33 41.06 -7.67
C HIS A 32 -21.51 40.35 -6.99
N GLN A 33 -22.73 40.78 -7.37
CA GLN A 33 -24.06 40.24 -7.06
C GLN A 33 -24.39 40.00 -5.56
N SER A 34 -25.68 40.10 -5.22
CA SER A 34 -26.23 40.19 -3.87
C SER A 34 -26.12 38.92 -3.00
N ILE A 35 -25.14 38.03 -3.24
CA ILE A 35 -25.01 36.74 -2.54
C ILE A 35 -23.73 36.75 -1.67
N PRO A 36 -23.84 36.87 -0.34
CA PRO A 36 -22.70 37.03 0.56
C PRO A 36 -21.70 35.86 0.57
N THR A 37 -22.14 34.64 0.26
CA THR A 37 -21.33 33.42 0.37
C THR A 37 -20.37 33.19 -0.81
N ASN A 38 -20.44 34.00 -1.86
CA ASN A 38 -19.69 33.80 -3.10
C ASN A 38 -18.79 35.01 -3.46
N ARG A 39 -18.33 35.76 -2.46
CA ARG A 39 -17.42 36.89 -2.68
C ARG A 39 -15.98 36.40 -2.75
N PHE A 40 -15.33 36.58 -3.91
CA PHE A 40 -13.93 36.25 -4.10
C PHE A 40 -13.21 37.33 -4.92
N ALA A 41 -11.91 37.46 -4.71
CA ALA A 41 -11.01 38.13 -5.64
C ALA A 41 -10.72 37.18 -6.79
N GLN A 42 -10.81 37.65 -8.03
CA GLN A 42 -10.39 36.87 -9.19
C GLN A 42 -9.15 37.51 -9.82
N ILE A 43 -8.13 36.68 -10.08
CA ILE A 43 -6.99 37.04 -10.92
C ILE A 43 -7.03 36.08 -12.10
N GLN A 44 -7.47 36.55 -13.26
CA GLN A 44 -7.54 35.75 -14.48
C GLN A 44 -7.16 36.63 -15.66
N VAL A 45 -6.25 36.14 -16.50
CA VAL A 45 -5.85 36.82 -17.72
C VAL A 45 -6.77 36.36 -18.85
N SER A 46 -7.48 37.29 -19.49
CA SER A 46 -8.27 37.04 -20.70
C SER A 46 -7.87 38.03 -21.80
N ASP A 47 -8.02 37.64 -23.05
CA ASP A 47 -7.83 38.54 -24.20
C ASP A 47 -9.12 39.26 -24.61
N GLY A 48 -10.16 39.21 -23.77
CA GLY A 48 -11.48 39.77 -24.08
C GLY A 48 -12.29 38.98 -25.11
N SER A 49 -11.75 37.94 -25.74
CA SER A 49 -12.44 37.10 -26.74
C SER A 49 -13.07 35.83 -26.14
N GLY A 50 -13.04 35.70 -24.82
CA GLY A 50 -13.40 34.46 -24.12
C GLY A 50 -12.24 33.45 -24.02
N THR A 51 -11.05 33.80 -24.51
CA THR A 51 -9.87 32.94 -24.41
C THR A 51 -9.00 33.36 -23.22
N TYR A 52 -8.75 32.43 -22.32
CA TYR A 52 -7.90 32.65 -21.15
C TYR A 52 -6.42 32.47 -21.47
N ARG A 53 -5.55 33.17 -20.75
CA ARG A 53 -4.09 33.12 -20.89
C ARG A 53 -3.43 32.69 -19.58
N ASN A 54 -2.15 32.34 -19.66
CA ASN A 54 -1.38 31.93 -18.49
C ASN A 54 -1.26 33.09 -17.50
N LEU A 55 -1.59 32.84 -16.24
CA LEU A 55 -1.20 33.71 -15.13
C LEU A 55 0.25 33.37 -14.75
N ILE A 56 1.18 34.28 -15.03
CA ILE A 56 2.59 34.11 -14.66
C ILE A 56 2.85 34.89 -13.37
N LEU A 57 3.29 34.18 -12.33
CA LEU A 57 3.63 34.78 -11.04
C LEU A 57 5.15 34.72 -10.85
N GLN A 58 5.75 35.86 -10.47
CA GLN A 58 7.18 35.96 -10.11
C GLN A 58 8.14 35.44 -11.22
N PRO A 59 7.97 35.81 -12.52
CA PRO A 59 8.76 35.26 -13.62
C PRO A 59 10.24 35.61 -13.57
N SER A 60 10.58 36.79 -13.04
CA SER A 60 11.96 37.28 -12.94
C SER A 60 12.68 36.79 -11.68
N GLY A 61 12.06 35.89 -10.91
CA GLY A 61 12.53 35.47 -9.59
C GLY A 61 11.52 35.79 -8.48
N GLY A 62 11.84 35.42 -7.25
CA GLY A 62 10.90 35.45 -6.12
C GLY A 62 10.19 34.11 -5.89
N ASN A 63 9.39 34.05 -4.82
CA ASN A 63 8.64 32.87 -4.36
C ASN A 63 7.19 33.28 -4.08
N VAL A 64 6.25 32.33 -4.22
CA VAL A 64 4.83 32.52 -3.87
C VAL A 64 4.57 31.89 -2.51
N GLY A 65 4.19 32.71 -1.54
CA GLY A 65 3.77 32.28 -0.21
C GLY A 65 2.25 32.30 -0.06
N ILE A 66 1.67 31.21 0.47
CA ILE A 66 0.26 31.16 0.89
C ILE A 66 0.24 30.88 2.39
N GLY A 67 -0.29 31.83 3.17
CA GLY A 67 -0.23 31.77 4.64
C GLY A 67 1.13 32.10 5.25
N THR A 68 2.13 32.46 4.44
CA THR A 68 3.47 32.88 4.87
C THR A 68 3.95 34.07 4.05
N ILE A 69 4.75 34.96 4.66
CA ILE A 69 5.42 36.08 3.99
C ILE A 69 6.92 35.84 3.78
N THR A 70 7.46 34.73 4.29
CA THR A 70 8.86 34.32 4.13
C THR A 70 8.93 32.92 3.51
N PRO A 71 8.45 32.76 2.27
CA PRO A 71 8.40 31.45 1.60
C PRO A 71 9.81 30.85 1.41
N GLY A 72 10.02 29.64 1.92
CA GLY A 72 11.29 28.90 1.85
C GLY A 72 11.52 28.14 0.54
N ALA A 73 10.50 28.04 -0.30
CA ALA A 73 10.53 27.41 -1.63
C ALA A 73 9.73 28.23 -2.65
N LYS A 74 9.83 27.87 -3.94
CA LYS A 74 9.14 28.59 -5.03
C LYS A 74 7.63 28.69 -4.84
N LEU A 75 7.02 27.64 -4.32
CA LEU A 75 5.67 27.64 -3.77
C LEU A 75 5.78 27.13 -2.34
N ASP A 76 5.40 27.96 -1.37
CA ASP A 76 5.39 27.60 0.05
C ASP A 76 3.99 27.88 0.61
N VAL A 77 3.35 26.83 1.11
CA VAL A 77 1.98 26.88 1.65
C VAL A 77 2.04 26.48 3.11
N GLN A 78 1.86 27.45 4.00
CA GLN A 78 1.72 27.20 5.43
C GLN A 78 0.25 26.86 5.75
N GLY A 79 -0.12 25.61 5.55
CA GLY A 79 -1.48 25.11 5.77
C GLY A 79 -1.75 23.79 5.06
N ALA A 80 -2.99 23.31 5.13
CA ALA A 80 -3.41 22.12 4.39
C ALA A 80 -3.59 22.45 2.89
N VAL A 81 -3.09 21.56 2.03
CA VAL A 81 -3.27 21.65 0.57
C VAL A 81 -4.31 20.62 0.13
N LYS A 82 -5.38 21.06 -0.52
CA LYS A 82 -6.39 20.18 -1.14
C LYS A 82 -6.14 20.09 -2.65
N ILE A 83 -5.78 18.90 -3.13
CA ILE A 83 -5.56 18.61 -4.56
C ILE A 83 -6.61 17.59 -5.01
N VAL A 84 -7.47 17.98 -5.94
CA VAL A 84 -8.53 17.13 -6.49
C VAL A 84 -8.26 16.94 -7.98
N ASP A 85 -7.87 15.73 -8.35
CA ASP A 85 -7.69 15.31 -9.75
C ASP A 85 -8.72 14.23 -10.16
N GLY A 86 -9.64 13.88 -9.26
CA GLY A 86 -10.63 12.81 -9.45
C GLY A 86 -10.15 11.43 -8.99
N THR A 87 -8.87 11.28 -8.63
CA THR A 87 -8.26 10.02 -8.21
C THR A 87 -7.84 10.00 -6.74
N GLN A 88 -8.06 11.09 -6.00
CA GLN A 88 -7.82 11.16 -4.55
C GLN A 88 -8.62 10.11 -3.78
N GLY A 89 -8.07 9.61 -2.67
CA GLY A 89 -8.75 8.64 -1.79
C GLY A 89 -7.97 8.37 -0.51
N ASP A 90 -8.61 7.70 0.44
CA ASP A 90 -7.99 7.37 1.72
C ASP A 90 -6.74 6.51 1.54
N ASN A 91 -5.69 6.80 2.30
CA ASN A 91 -4.39 6.11 2.25
C ASN A 91 -3.66 6.16 0.89
N LYS A 92 -4.03 7.09 0.01
CA LYS A 92 -3.24 7.40 -1.18
C LYS A 92 -2.15 8.41 -0.87
N VAL A 93 -1.06 8.31 -1.63
CA VAL A 93 0.06 9.24 -1.57
C VAL A 93 0.18 9.97 -2.90
N LEU A 94 0.58 11.23 -2.87
CA LEU A 94 0.87 11.98 -4.07
C LEU A 94 2.28 11.60 -4.56
N THR A 95 2.40 11.10 -5.78
CA THR A 95 3.69 10.74 -6.38
C THR A 95 3.89 11.46 -7.70
N SER A 96 5.15 11.69 -8.07
CA SER A 96 5.52 12.27 -9.36
C SER A 96 5.80 11.21 -10.42
N ASP A 97 5.39 11.47 -11.66
CA ASP A 97 5.90 10.76 -12.84
C ASP A 97 7.29 11.30 -13.28
N VAL A 98 7.81 10.76 -14.38
CA VAL A 98 9.11 11.19 -14.96
C VAL A 98 9.11 12.64 -15.45
N SER A 99 7.94 13.21 -15.72
CA SER A 99 7.75 14.59 -16.15
C SER A 99 7.49 15.54 -14.97
N GLY A 100 7.45 15.03 -13.75
CA GLY A 100 7.16 15.80 -12.54
C GLY A 100 5.67 16.06 -12.30
N ASN A 101 4.77 15.41 -13.04
CA ASN A 101 3.34 15.53 -12.78
C ASN A 101 2.96 14.71 -11.55
N ALA A 102 2.27 15.35 -10.62
CA ALA A 102 1.80 14.73 -9.39
C ALA A 102 0.44 14.06 -9.61
N SER A 103 0.27 12.84 -9.10
CA SER A 103 -1.03 12.13 -9.10
C SER A 103 -1.19 11.27 -7.84
N TRP A 104 -2.43 10.99 -7.44
CA TRP A 104 -2.72 10.17 -6.27
C TRP A 104 -2.58 8.67 -6.57
N GLN A 105 -1.57 8.04 -5.95
CA GLN A 105 -1.26 6.63 -6.15
C GLN A 105 -1.50 5.80 -4.89
N THR A 106 -1.82 4.52 -5.11
CA THR A 106 -1.89 3.50 -4.05
C THR A 106 -0.49 2.94 -3.81
N LEU A 107 0.07 3.15 -2.63
CA LEU A 107 1.45 2.71 -2.33
C LEU A 107 1.57 1.22 -2.09
N VAL A 108 0.59 0.63 -1.38
CA VAL A 108 0.52 -0.80 -1.09
C VAL A 108 -0.72 -1.36 -1.77
N PRO A 109 -0.57 -2.20 -2.80
CA PRO A 109 -1.72 -2.84 -3.45
C PRO A 109 -2.55 -3.68 -2.48
N SER A 110 -3.88 -3.65 -2.63
CA SER A 110 -4.77 -4.57 -1.90
C SER A 110 -4.39 -6.03 -2.20
N GLY A 111 -4.46 -6.89 -1.18
CA GLY A 111 -3.98 -8.27 -1.24
C GLY A 111 -2.52 -8.47 -0.84
N THR A 112 -1.75 -7.39 -0.65
CA THR A 112 -0.37 -7.49 -0.14
C THR A 112 -0.38 -7.98 1.31
N ILE A 113 0.33 -9.07 1.57
CA ILE A 113 0.56 -9.61 2.92
C ILE A 113 1.86 -9.02 3.47
N LEU A 114 1.80 -8.45 4.67
CA LEU A 114 2.94 -7.89 5.39
C LEU A 114 3.15 -8.63 6.70
N ILE A 115 4.42 -8.80 7.07
CA ILE A 115 4.81 -9.19 8.43
C ILE A 115 4.71 -7.96 9.32
N TYR A 116 4.01 -8.08 10.43
CA TYR A 116 3.70 -7.00 11.35
C TYR A 116 4.02 -7.40 12.79
N ALA A 117 4.87 -6.62 13.43
CA ALA A 117 5.32 -6.88 14.80
C ALA A 117 4.37 -6.34 15.88
N GLY A 118 3.36 -5.54 15.51
CA GLY A 118 2.41 -4.97 16.46
C GLY A 118 1.25 -5.92 16.79
N ALA A 119 0.69 -5.78 17.99
CA ALA A 119 -0.43 -6.61 18.45
C ALA A 119 -1.79 -6.17 17.89
N THR A 120 -1.97 -4.89 17.61
CA THR A 120 -3.23 -4.31 17.10
C THR A 120 -3.12 -4.05 15.60
N VAL A 121 -4.04 -4.60 14.81
CA VAL A 121 -4.06 -4.42 13.35
C VAL A 121 -4.37 -2.95 13.02
N PRO A 122 -3.52 -2.25 12.23
CA PRO A 122 -3.77 -0.88 11.84
C PRO A 122 -4.93 -0.76 10.85
N THR A 123 -5.60 0.40 10.83
CA THR A 123 -6.65 0.71 9.84
C THR A 123 -6.15 0.53 8.41
N GLY A 124 -7.00 -0.04 7.55
CA GLY A 124 -6.65 -0.35 6.16
C GLY A 124 -6.03 -1.74 5.98
N TYR A 125 -5.92 -2.53 7.05
CA TYR A 125 -5.44 -3.91 7.04
C TYR A 125 -6.38 -4.85 7.81
N LEU A 126 -6.35 -6.13 7.46
CA LEU A 126 -6.99 -7.23 8.20
C LEU A 126 -5.92 -8.20 8.70
N LEU A 127 -6.18 -8.92 9.79
CA LEU A 127 -5.33 -10.02 10.24
C LEU A 127 -5.50 -11.20 9.28
N CYS A 128 -4.41 -11.87 8.88
CA CYS A 128 -4.49 -13.11 8.10
C CYS A 128 -4.84 -14.30 9.00
N ASP A 129 -6.12 -14.38 9.40
CA ASP A 129 -6.67 -15.37 10.34
C ASP A 129 -7.66 -16.37 9.71
N GLY A 130 -7.76 -16.39 8.38
CA GLY A 130 -8.67 -17.29 7.66
C GLY A 130 -10.15 -16.89 7.68
N SER A 131 -10.52 -15.76 8.27
CA SER A 131 -11.92 -15.32 8.36
C SER A 131 -12.61 -15.15 7.00
N GLN A 132 -13.93 -15.28 6.97
CA GLN A 132 -14.75 -14.89 5.82
C GLN A 132 -15.11 -13.42 5.93
N VAL A 133 -14.89 -12.66 4.86
CA VAL A 133 -15.16 -11.23 4.81
C VAL A 133 -16.03 -10.87 3.61
N SER A 134 -16.75 -9.74 3.69
CA SER A 134 -17.71 -9.32 2.65
C SER A 134 -17.01 -8.90 1.36
N ARG A 135 -17.49 -9.41 0.22
CA ARG A 135 -17.06 -8.99 -1.13
C ARG A 135 -17.39 -7.52 -1.42
N THR A 136 -18.46 -6.99 -0.83
CA THR A 136 -18.89 -5.60 -1.03
C THR A 136 -18.07 -4.63 -0.20
N THR A 137 -17.89 -4.92 1.09
CA THR A 137 -17.08 -4.07 1.99
C THR A 137 -15.61 -4.04 1.56
N TYR A 138 -15.09 -5.17 1.10
CA TYR A 138 -13.68 -5.32 0.73
C TYR A 138 -13.50 -5.60 -0.77
N ALA A 139 -14.17 -4.81 -1.62
CA ALA A 139 -14.21 -5.02 -3.07
C ALA A 139 -12.82 -5.06 -3.74
N ASN A 140 -11.91 -4.15 -3.34
CA ASN A 140 -10.54 -4.13 -3.87
C ASN A 140 -9.75 -5.38 -3.45
N LEU A 141 -9.94 -5.84 -2.21
CA LEU A 141 -9.31 -7.07 -1.72
C LEU A 141 -9.86 -8.30 -2.45
N TYR A 142 -11.18 -8.38 -2.64
CA TYR A 142 -11.79 -9.47 -3.40
C TYR A 142 -11.33 -9.46 -4.86
N SER A 143 -11.20 -8.28 -5.48
CA SER A 143 -10.63 -8.17 -6.82
C SER A 143 -9.20 -8.70 -6.92
N ALA A 144 -8.42 -8.61 -5.84
CA ALA A 144 -7.04 -9.09 -5.80
C ALA A 144 -6.94 -10.60 -5.50
N LEU A 145 -7.79 -11.13 -4.62
CA LEU A 145 -7.71 -12.52 -4.14
C LEU A 145 -8.63 -13.47 -4.92
N GLY A 146 -9.80 -12.99 -5.34
CA GLY A 146 -10.90 -13.83 -5.79
C GLY A 146 -11.22 -14.92 -4.76
N ASP A 147 -11.45 -16.13 -5.25
CA ASP A 147 -11.73 -17.30 -4.41
C ASP A 147 -10.45 -18.07 -4.03
N ALA A 148 -9.24 -17.54 -4.29
CA ALA A 148 -7.97 -18.28 -4.17
C ALA A 148 -7.79 -18.96 -2.80
N TRP A 149 -8.28 -18.33 -1.73
CA TRP A 149 -8.17 -18.78 -0.35
C TRP A 149 -9.45 -19.43 0.18
N GLY A 150 -10.47 -19.57 -0.67
CA GLY A 150 -11.78 -20.14 -0.36
C GLY A 150 -12.92 -19.23 -0.82
N ASN A 151 -13.98 -19.82 -1.35
CA ASN A 151 -15.11 -19.08 -1.95
C ASN A 151 -16.10 -18.49 -0.93
N GLY A 152 -15.82 -18.63 0.37
CA GLY A 152 -16.71 -18.19 1.46
C GLY A 152 -18.04 -18.94 1.43
N ASP A 153 -19.13 -18.19 1.53
CA ASP A 153 -20.51 -18.65 1.32
C ASP A 153 -20.87 -18.94 -0.15
N GLY A 154 -19.93 -18.73 -1.09
CA GLY A 154 -20.15 -18.89 -2.53
C GLY A 154 -20.94 -17.76 -3.19
N SER A 155 -21.22 -16.65 -2.49
CA SER A 155 -22.00 -15.54 -3.03
C SER A 155 -21.53 -14.18 -2.54
N THR A 156 -21.62 -13.90 -1.24
CA THR A 156 -21.44 -12.56 -0.66
C THR A 156 -20.13 -12.39 0.10
N THR A 157 -19.43 -13.48 0.37
CA THR A 157 -18.20 -13.50 1.17
C THR A 157 -17.08 -14.26 0.47
N PHE A 158 -15.86 -14.10 0.96
CA PHE A 158 -14.68 -14.86 0.54
C PHE A 158 -13.73 -15.04 1.72
N HIS A 159 -12.89 -16.06 1.69
CA HIS A 159 -11.88 -16.27 2.73
C HIS A 159 -10.64 -15.40 2.48
N ILE A 160 -10.11 -14.82 3.56
CA ILE A 160 -8.74 -14.28 3.56
C ILE A 160 -7.74 -15.39 3.95
N PRO A 161 -6.42 -15.19 3.75
CA PRO A 161 -5.41 -16.18 4.13
C PRO A 161 -5.44 -16.48 5.65
N ASP A 162 -5.19 -17.73 6.04
CA ASP A 162 -4.77 -18.07 7.41
C ASP A 162 -3.26 -18.34 7.42
N MET A 163 -2.51 -17.40 7.98
CA MET A 163 -1.05 -17.47 8.00
C MET A 163 -0.49 -17.91 9.36
N ARG A 164 -1.36 -18.31 10.29
CA ARG A 164 -0.94 -18.71 11.64
C ARG A 164 -0.36 -20.12 11.60
N GLY A 165 0.85 -20.29 12.12
CA GLY A 165 1.51 -21.59 12.21
C GLY A 165 2.01 -22.16 10.87
N VAL A 166 1.94 -21.38 9.78
CA VAL A 166 2.41 -21.79 8.45
C VAL A 166 3.55 -20.90 7.97
N PHE A 167 4.41 -21.44 7.11
CA PHE A 167 5.42 -20.66 6.42
C PHE A 167 4.96 -20.34 4.99
N PRO A 168 5.00 -19.06 4.56
CA PRO A 168 4.75 -18.74 3.16
C PRO A 168 5.82 -19.35 2.27
N ARG A 169 5.36 -19.87 1.13
CA ARG A 169 6.18 -20.39 0.04
C ARG A 169 5.79 -19.69 -1.24
N GLY A 170 6.76 -19.37 -2.09
CA GLY A 170 6.49 -18.85 -3.44
C GLY A 170 5.87 -19.91 -4.33
N VAL A 171 4.86 -19.52 -5.12
CA VAL A 171 4.29 -20.39 -6.17
C VAL A 171 5.39 -20.75 -7.16
N SER A 172 5.55 -22.04 -7.45
CA SER A 172 6.68 -22.53 -8.24
C SER A 172 6.62 -22.08 -9.70
N ALA A 173 5.44 -21.80 -10.24
CA ALA A 173 5.24 -21.46 -11.65
C ALA A 173 5.98 -22.47 -12.57
N ALA A 174 6.83 -21.99 -13.47
CA ALA A 174 7.64 -22.83 -14.36
C ALA A 174 8.84 -23.52 -13.68
N SER A 175 9.24 -23.12 -12.47
CA SER A 175 10.38 -23.71 -11.76
C SER A 175 10.13 -25.17 -11.36
N THR A 176 11.22 -25.92 -11.17
CA THR A 176 11.24 -27.32 -10.71
C THR A 176 11.67 -27.48 -9.25
N ASN A 177 11.90 -26.37 -8.53
CA ASN A 177 12.29 -26.39 -7.11
C ASN A 177 11.21 -26.97 -6.19
N ASP A 178 9.95 -27.01 -6.62
CA ASP A 178 8.85 -27.72 -5.96
C ASP A 178 8.33 -28.86 -6.85
N PRO A 179 8.87 -30.08 -6.72
CA PRO A 179 8.44 -31.24 -7.51
C PRO A 179 6.97 -31.62 -7.29
N ASP A 180 6.44 -31.36 -6.10
CA ASP A 180 5.09 -31.73 -5.67
C ASP A 180 4.09 -30.57 -5.85
N LYS A 181 4.40 -29.59 -6.70
CA LYS A 181 3.56 -28.39 -6.90
C LYS A 181 2.15 -28.70 -7.39
N THR A 182 1.92 -29.83 -8.06
CA THR A 182 0.60 -30.20 -8.60
C THR A 182 -0.30 -30.92 -7.60
N THR A 183 0.25 -31.47 -6.51
CA THR A 183 -0.50 -32.27 -5.53
C THR A 183 -1.04 -31.44 -4.36
N ARG A 184 -0.83 -30.12 -4.39
CA ARG A 184 -1.30 -29.18 -3.37
C ARG A 184 -2.82 -29.13 -3.34
N THR A 185 -3.40 -29.06 -2.15
CA THR A 185 -4.84 -28.99 -1.94
C THR A 185 -5.29 -27.56 -1.67
N ALA A 186 -6.60 -27.31 -1.60
CA ALA A 186 -7.12 -26.02 -1.20
C ALA A 186 -7.06 -25.88 0.33
N SER A 187 -6.82 -24.66 0.81
CA SER A 187 -6.87 -24.34 2.24
C SER A 187 -8.30 -24.38 2.79
N ASN A 188 -9.26 -23.97 1.97
CA ASN A 188 -10.69 -23.96 2.27
C ASN A 188 -11.48 -24.45 1.04
N SER A 189 -12.76 -24.77 1.24
CA SER A 189 -13.66 -25.12 0.13
C SER A 189 -13.67 -24.03 -0.94
N GLY A 190 -13.73 -24.44 -2.22
CA GLY A 190 -13.71 -23.54 -3.37
C GLY A 190 -12.38 -22.80 -3.60
N GLY A 191 -11.36 -23.06 -2.78
CA GLY A 191 -10.03 -22.48 -2.92
C GLY A 191 -9.18 -23.11 -4.02
N ASN A 192 -8.05 -22.48 -4.32
CA ASN A 192 -7.12 -22.94 -5.34
C ASN A 192 -6.36 -24.21 -4.91
N THR A 193 -6.12 -25.11 -5.86
CA THR A 193 -5.28 -26.31 -5.70
C THR A 193 -4.06 -26.24 -6.61
N GLY A 194 -3.12 -27.17 -6.44
CA GLY A 194 -1.93 -27.29 -7.29
C GLY A 194 -1.02 -26.06 -7.25
N ASN A 195 -0.43 -25.72 -8.39
CA ASN A 195 0.63 -24.71 -8.51
C ASN A 195 0.05 -23.29 -8.64
N ASN A 196 -0.79 -22.88 -7.68
CA ASN A 196 -1.52 -21.62 -7.69
C ASN A 196 -1.45 -20.94 -6.32
N VAL A 197 -1.64 -19.62 -6.28
CA VAL A 197 -1.75 -18.86 -5.02
C VAL A 197 -2.94 -19.38 -4.22
N GLY A 198 -2.78 -19.55 -2.90
CA GLY A 198 -3.83 -20.02 -1.99
C GLY A 198 -3.92 -21.54 -1.81
N SER A 199 -3.13 -22.30 -2.59
CA SER A 199 -2.98 -23.74 -2.36
C SER A 199 -2.11 -24.03 -1.13
N PHE A 200 -2.34 -25.20 -0.55
CA PHE A 200 -1.82 -25.63 0.74
C PHE A 200 -1.18 -27.01 0.63
N GLN A 201 -0.19 -27.26 1.49
CA GLN A 201 0.38 -28.59 1.70
C GLN A 201 0.34 -28.88 3.20
N ALA A 202 -0.32 -29.97 3.56
CA ALA A 202 -0.26 -30.51 4.91
C ALA A 202 1.15 -30.99 5.27
N ASP A 203 1.40 -31.25 6.55
CA ASP A 203 2.64 -31.83 7.01
C ASP A 203 2.86 -33.24 6.42
N GLN A 204 4.09 -33.50 6.00
CA GLN A 204 4.51 -34.81 5.48
C GLN A 204 5.96 -35.09 5.87
N LEU A 205 6.24 -36.34 6.27
CA LEU A 205 7.59 -36.85 6.46
C LEU A 205 8.08 -37.45 5.14
N LYS A 206 9.20 -36.97 4.61
CA LYS A 206 9.75 -37.46 3.34
C LYS A 206 10.30 -38.89 3.45
N ASN A 207 11.06 -39.20 4.50
CA ASN A 207 11.61 -40.51 4.79
C ASN A 207 11.99 -40.60 6.27
N SER A 208 11.62 -41.69 6.96
CA SER A 208 12.07 -41.97 8.33
C SER A 208 12.42 -43.46 8.45
N GLY A 209 13.63 -43.76 8.94
CA GLY A 209 14.08 -45.12 9.20
C GLY A 209 14.28 -45.34 10.69
N THR A 210 13.76 -46.45 11.22
CA THR A 210 14.05 -46.93 12.57
C THR A 210 15.11 -48.03 12.48
N PHE A 211 16.28 -47.82 13.07
CA PHE A 211 17.31 -48.87 13.17
C PHE A 211 17.25 -49.53 14.55
N LEU A 212 16.96 -50.83 14.59
CA LEU A 212 17.08 -51.65 15.80
C LEU A 212 18.53 -52.14 15.90
N ARG A 213 19.28 -51.68 16.91
CA ARG A 213 20.61 -52.23 17.20
C ARG A 213 20.45 -53.51 18.02
N GLY A 214 20.67 -54.66 17.39
CA GLY A 214 20.94 -55.88 18.15
C GLY A 214 22.29 -55.76 18.85
N GLY A 215 22.31 -55.79 20.18
CA GLY A 215 23.54 -56.14 20.91
C GLY A 215 24.00 -57.52 20.43
N GLY A 216 25.29 -57.67 20.12
CA GLY A 216 25.82 -58.90 19.50
C GLY A 216 25.35 -60.16 20.22
N GLY A 217 24.53 -60.97 19.55
CA GLY A 217 23.93 -62.18 20.12
C GLY A 217 22.45 -62.41 19.83
N MET A 218 21.96 -62.13 18.61
CA MET A 218 20.53 -62.35 18.27
C MET A 218 20.20 -63.82 17.91
N MET A 219 21.15 -64.74 18.05
CA MET A 219 20.86 -66.17 18.11
C MET A 219 20.72 -66.58 19.58
N GLY A 220 19.68 -66.06 20.24
CA GLY A 220 19.26 -66.60 21.53
C GLY A 220 18.80 -68.04 21.35
N ALA A 221 19.16 -68.93 22.27
CA ALA A 221 18.69 -70.31 22.28
C ALA A 221 17.14 -70.35 22.18
N PRO A 222 16.55 -71.42 21.59
CA PRO A 222 15.09 -71.52 21.45
C PRO A 222 14.42 -71.36 22.82
N GLY A 223 13.59 -70.32 22.98
CA GLY A 223 12.86 -70.03 24.22
C GLY A 223 13.40 -68.89 25.10
N GLY A 224 14.49 -68.21 24.73
CA GLY A 224 14.99 -67.04 25.46
C GLY A 224 14.34 -65.72 25.02
N ALA A 225 13.76 -64.96 25.95
CA ALA A 225 13.28 -63.60 25.68
C ALA A 225 14.47 -62.64 25.56
N GLY A 226 14.87 -62.29 24.33
CA GLY A 226 15.85 -61.24 24.06
C GLY A 226 15.17 -59.86 24.08
N ASP A 227 15.53 -59.00 25.04
CA ASP A 227 15.05 -57.63 25.09
C ASP A 227 15.76 -56.79 24.00
N LEU A 228 14.98 -56.26 23.04
CA LEU A 228 15.46 -55.30 22.05
C LEU A 228 15.55 -53.93 22.74
N GLY A 229 16.67 -53.67 23.41
CA GLY A 229 16.88 -52.41 24.11
C GLY A 229 16.59 -51.19 23.23
N ALA A 230 15.54 -50.43 23.59
CA ALA A 230 15.15 -49.21 22.90
C ALA A 230 16.11 -48.06 23.28
N GLY A 231 17.17 -47.87 22.49
CA GLY A 231 18.08 -46.72 22.63
C GLY A 231 17.74 -45.61 21.64
N SER A 232 17.50 -44.39 22.12
CA SER A 232 17.43 -43.21 21.24
C SER A 232 18.84 -42.74 20.90
N ILE A 233 19.20 -42.81 19.62
CA ILE A 233 20.43 -42.20 19.10
C ILE A 233 20.08 -40.82 18.55
N THR A 234 20.65 -39.77 19.13
CA THR A 234 20.51 -38.41 18.62
C THR A 234 21.31 -38.29 17.33
N PHE A 235 20.64 -38.24 16.18
CA PHE A 235 21.24 -37.94 14.90
C PHE A 235 21.08 -36.46 14.58
N GLY A 236 22.16 -35.81 14.17
CA GLY A 236 22.15 -34.41 13.73
C GLY A 236 23.54 -33.78 13.89
N GLY A 237 23.92 -32.90 12.96
CA GLY A 237 25.06 -32.00 13.15
C GLY A 237 24.65 -30.79 13.99
N ASN A 238 25.45 -29.72 13.94
CA ASN A 238 25.02 -28.43 14.50
C ASN A 238 23.67 -28.03 13.90
N GLU A 239 22.73 -27.63 14.75
CA GLU A 239 21.40 -27.20 14.32
C GLU A 239 21.50 -25.98 13.40
N THR A 240 21.08 -26.12 12.15
CA THR A 240 21.11 -25.07 11.12
C THR A 240 19.72 -24.63 10.66
N ARG A 241 18.64 -25.24 11.18
CA ARG A 241 17.28 -24.81 10.84
C ARG A 241 16.96 -23.47 11.49
N PRO A 242 16.24 -22.57 10.80
CA PRO A 242 15.79 -21.32 11.40
C PRO A 242 14.94 -21.55 12.66
N LYS A 243 15.20 -20.77 13.71
CA LYS A 243 14.30 -20.67 14.87
C LYS A 243 13.09 -19.82 14.50
N ASN A 244 11.91 -20.21 14.97
CA ASN A 244 10.67 -19.47 14.71
C ASN A 244 10.49 -18.32 15.72
N VAL A 245 9.90 -17.23 15.24
CA VAL A 245 9.42 -16.09 16.04
C VAL A 245 7.99 -15.77 15.59
N TYR A 246 7.14 -15.41 16.54
CA TYR A 246 5.74 -15.09 16.26
C TYR A 246 5.60 -13.60 15.93
N VAL A 247 5.02 -13.34 14.77
CA VAL A 247 4.65 -12.02 14.25
C VAL A 247 3.28 -12.15 13.61
N ASN A 248 2.51 -11.06 13.56
CA ASN A 248 1.24 -11.06 12.86
C ASN A 248 1.48 -10.97 11.36
N TYR A 249 0.73 -11.72 10.58
CA TYR A 249 0.58 -11.46 9.16
C TYR A 249 -0.68 -10.62 8.97
N ILE A 250 -0.56 -9.48 8.30
CA ILE A 250 -1.69 -8.60 7.97
C ILE A 250 -1.81 -8.43 6.46
N ILE A 251 -3.02 -8.22 5.96
CA ILE A 251 -3.31 -8.05 4.53
C ILE A 251 -3.96 -6.69 4.26
N LYS A 252 -3.44 -5.97 3.26
CA LYS A 252 -4.00 -4.68 2.83
C LYS A 252 -5.34 -4.89 2.12
N TYR A 253 -6.38 -4.14 2.47
CA TYR A 253 -7.66 -4.13 1.74
C TYR A 253 -7.92 -2.82 1.00
#